data_AF-A0A3L6JFE6-F1
#
_entry.id   AF-A0A3L6JFE6-F1
#
_cell.length_a   1.000
_cell.length_b   1.000
_cell.length_c   1.000
_cell.angle_alpha   90.00
_cell.angle_beta   90.00
_cell.angle_gamma   90.00
#
_symmetry.space_group_name_H-M   'P 1'
#
loop_
_entity.id
_entity.type
_entity.pdbx_description
1 polymer ?
#
loop_
_entity_poly.entity_id
_entity_poly.type
_entity_poly.pdbx_seq_one_letter_code
_entity_poly.pdbx_strand_id
1 'polypeptide(L)'
;MKPLGAITKYYRFIDEESKSILNSLMDESSSYFDLVQRLSNVVLEDEIPVDLAYVAAVQAWWARAEKAMNLIQEKYKDVPCIRPWGYRHATAESDQVKYHNAVVEAIERAMNSSLADWMATELHLLHTFFHWPYHGDIPSCLEPLEKAKSLISADPLLNCFEPLVYVFDGSIRRREGDAKGGLVAYQRGLELSET
;
A
#
# COMPACT_ATOMS: atom_id res chain seq x y z
N MET A 1 -12.11 16.19 -9.87
CA MET A 1 -12.22 15.95 -8.40
C MET A 1 -11.16 16.79 -7.65
N LYS A 2 -11.24 17.01 -6.33
CA LYS A 2 -10.09 17.59 -5.59
C LYS A 2 -8.91 16.60 -5.60
N PRO A 3 -7.65 17.07 -5.56
CA PRO A 3 -6.50 16.18 -5.43
C PRO A 3 -6.67 15.21 -4.26
N LEU A 4 -6.49 13.92 -4.52
CA LEU A 4 -6.59 12.89 -3.50
C LEU A 4 -5.19 12.56 -2.98
N GLY A 5 -4.89 12.92 -1.73
CA GLY A 5 -3.58 12.66 -1.11
C GLY A 5 -3.13 11.20 -1.23
N ALA A 6 -4.08 10.25 -1.22
CA ALA A 6 -3.82 8.83 -1.41
C ALA A 6 -3.21 8.47 -2.79
N ILE A 7 -3.44 9.29 -3.82
CA ILE A 7 -2.94 9.13 -5.19
C ILE A 7 -1.78 10.09 -5.47
N THR A 8 -1.93 11.36 -5.09
CA THR A 8 -0.91 12.38 -5.41
C THR A 8 0.38 12.17 -4.63
N LYS A 9 0.39 11.39 -3.54
CA LYS A 9 1.63 10.98 -2.84
C LYS A 9 2.64 10.32 -3.79
N TYR A 10 2.19 9.63 -4.84
CA TYR A 10 3.08 8.93 -5.78
C TYR A 10 3.73 9.85 -6.81
N TYR A 11 3.30 11.12 -6.96
CA TYR A 11 3.75 12.00 -8.04
C TYR A 11 5.25 12.31 -8.02
N ARG A 12 5.89 12.14 -6.87
CA ARG A 12 7.34 12.30 -6.73
C ARG A 12 8.14 11.09 -7.21
N PHE A 13 7.47 9.95 -7.45
CA PHE A 13 8.11 8.68 -7.77
C PHE A 13 7.82 8.16 -9.18
N ILE A 14 6.84 8.74 -9.87
CA ILE A 14 6.42 8.34 -11.22
C ILE A 14 6.79 9.42 -12.23
N ASP A 15 6.87 9.02 -13.51
CA ASP A 15 7.17 9.94 -14.61
C ASP A 15 6.01 10.93 -14.91
N GLU A 16 6.32 11.96 -15.70
CA GLU A 16 5.35 13.00 -16.07
C GLU A 16 4.18 12.46 -16.92
N GLU A 17 4.41 11.42 -17.71
CA GLU A 17 3.37 10.77 -18.51
C GLU A 17 2.33 10.10 -17.59
N SER A 18 2.79 9.33 -16.60
CA SER A 18 1.96 8.70 -15.58
C SER A 18 1.21 9.73 -14.74
N LYS A 19 1.84 10.87 -14.41
CA LYS A 19 1.16 12.00 -13.75
C LYS A 19 0.06 12.58 -14.62
N SER A 20 0.33 12.78 -15.91
CA SER A 20 -0.66 13.30 -16.87
C SER A 20 -1.87 12.37 -16.96
N ILE A 21 -1.65 11.05 -17.04
CA ILE A 21 -2.72 10.05 -17.01
C ILE A 21 -3.53 10.19 -15.72
N LEU A 22 -2.88 10.18 -14.55
CA LEU A 22 -3.58 10.28 -13.26
C LEU A 22 -4.38 11.58 -13.12
N ASN A 23 -3.84 12.71 -13.58
CA ASN A 23 -4.55 13.99 -13.59
C ASN A 23 -5.81 13.94 -14.46
N SER A 24 -5.68 13.45 -15.71
CA SER A 24 -6.84 13.30 -16.61
C SER A 24 -7.93 12.43 -15.99
N LEU A 25 -7.53 11.30 -15.41
CA LEU A 25 -8.47 10.40 -14.74
C LEU A 25 -9.13 11.06 -13.52
N MET A 26 -8.39 11.81 -12.70
CA MET A 26 -8.95 12.53 -11.55
C MET A 26 -9.93 13.64 -11.94
N ASP A 27 -9.70 14.32 -13.06
CA ASP A 27 -10.57 15.37 -13.57
C ASP A 27 -11.91 14.79 -14.04
N GLU A 28 -11.88 13.64 -14.71
CA GLU A 28 -13.06 12.94 -15.21
C GLU A 28 -13.79 12.12 -14.15
N SER A 29 -13.14 11.81 -13.03
CA SER A 29 -13.71 10.96 -11.99
C SER A 29 -14.63 11.72 -11.05
N SER A 30 -15.76 11.10 -10.77
CA SER A 30 -16.78 11.59 -9.83
C SER A 30 -16.49 11.25 -8.37
N SER A 31 -15.66 10.23 -8.13
CA SER A 31 -15.31 9.73 -6.80
C SER A 31 -13.98 8.97 -6.81
N TYR A 32 -13.45 8.65 -5.63
CA TYR A 32 -12.27 7.78 -5.50
C TYR A 32 -12.47 6.40 -6.13
N PHE A 33 -13.64 5.77 -5.95
CA PHE A 33 -13.90 4.44 -6.53
C PHE A 33 -13.99 4.48 -8.07
N ASP A 34 -14.59 5.53 -8.62
CA ASP A 34 -14.62 5.79 -10.07
C ASP A 34 -13.20 5.97 -10.63
N LEU A 35 -12.37 6.75 -9.93
CA LEU A 35 -10.94 6.90 -10.27
C LEU A 35 -10.20 5.57 -10.27
N VAL A 36 -10.33 4.77 -9.21
CA VAL A 36 -9.65 3.46 -9.13
C VAL A 36 -10.12 2.52 -10.24
N GLN A 37 -11.41 2.51 -10.55
CA GLN A 37 -11.94 1.69 -11.64
C GLN A 37 -11.38 2.15 -13.00
N ARG A 38 -11.34 3.46 -13.27
CA ARG A 38 -10.79 4.01 -14.51
C ARG A 38 -9.30 3.76 -14.65
N LEU A 39 -8.53 3.99 -13.59
CA LEU A 39 -7.11 3.67 -13.54
C LEU A 39 -6.90 2.18 -13.82
N SER A 40 -7.69 1.31 -13.19
CA SER A 40 -7.63 -0.13 -13.44
C SER A 40 -7.92 -0.49 -14.90
N ASN A 41 -8.86 0.19 -15.56
CA ASN A 41 -9.14 -0.05 -16.98
C ASN A 41 -7.96 0.36 -17.86
N VAL A 42 -7.41 1.56 -17.65
CA VAL A 42 -6.23 2.04 -18.39
C VAL A 42 -5.07 1.05 -18.27
N VAL A 43 -4.75 0.58 -17.05
CA VAL A 43 -3.63 -0.36 -16.89
C VAL A 43 -3.90 -1.75 -17.49
N LEU A 44 -5.16 -2.11 -17.73
CA LEU A 44 -5.57 -3.38 -18.33
C LEU A 44 -5.61 -3.29 -19.85
N GLU A 45 -6.04 -2.17 -20.41
CA GLU A 45 -6.22 -1.95 -21.85
C GLU A 45 -4.92 -1.52 -22.53
N ASP A 46 -4.10 -0.70 -21.85
CA ASP A 46 -2.89 -0.10 -22.43
C ASP A 46 -1.60 -0.75 -21.91
N GLU A 47 -0.51 -0.57 -22.66
CA GLU A 47 0.85 -0.85 -22.19
C GLU A 47 1.35 0.36 -21.42
N ILE A 48 1.52 0.19 -20.11
CA ILE A 48 1.88 1.28 -19.19
C ILE A 48 3.13 0.94 -18.38
N PRO A 49 3.86 1.94 -17.84
CA PRO A 49 4.98 1.69 -16.96
C PRO A 49 4.60 0.86 -15.72
N VAL A 50 5.50 -0.02 -15.28
CA VAL A 50 5.29 -0.88 -14.10
C VAL A 50 4.92 -0.07 -12.86
N ASP A 51 5.45 1.14 -12.71
CA ASP A 51 5.16 2.01 -11.57
C ASP A 51 3.68 2.41 -11.51
N LEU A 52 3.07 2.73 -12.65
CA LEU A 52 1.65 3.06 -12.72
C LEU A 52 0.78 1.81 -12.52
N ALA A 53 1.22 0.65 -13.00
CA ALA A 53 0.56 -0.63 -12.77
C ALA A 53 0.59 -1.02 -11.28
N TYR A 54 1.71 -0.77 -10.61
CA TYR A 54 1.86 -0.93 -9.17
C TYR A 54 0.90 -0.03 -8.42
N VAL A 55 0.83 1.26 -8.75
CA VAL A 55 -0.13 2.20 -8.15
C VAL A 55 -1.56 1.69 -8.34
N ALA A 56 -1.93 1.26 -9.55
CA ALA A 56 -3.27 0.71 -9.80
C ALA A 56 -3.58 -0.52 -8.93
N ALA A 57 -2.62 -1.44 -8.76
CA ALA A 57 -2.76 -2.61 -7.90
C ALA A 57 -2.98 -2.23 -6.43
N VAL A 58 -2.17 -1.30 -5.90
CA VAL A 58 -2.29 -0.78 -4.53
C VAL A 58 -3.66 -0.14 -4.30
N GLN A 59 -4.09 0.72 -5.23
CA GLN A 59 -5.36 1.44 -5.08
C GLN A 59 -6.57 0.52 -5.24
N ALA A 60 -6.51 -0.46 -6.15
CA ALA A 60 -7.53 -1.49 -6.26
C ALA A 60 -7.65 -2.31 -4.96
N TRP A 61 -6.53 -2.61 -4.30
CA TRP A 61 -6.51 -3.26 -2.99
C TRP A 61 -7.19 -2.42 -1.91
N TRP A 62 -6.82 -1.14 -1.77
CA TRP A 62 -7.44 -0.21 -0.80
C TRP A 62 -8.93 0.02 -1.07
N ALA A 63 -9.33 0.12 -2.33
CA ALA A 63 -10.73 0.28 -2.74
C ALA A 63 -11.53 -1.03 -2.67
N ARG A 64 -10.88 -2.17 -2.39
CA ARG A 64 -11.48 -3.52 -2.40
C ARG A 64 -12.15 -3.84 -3.75
N ALA A 65 -11.54 -3.37 -4.84
CA ALA A 65 -12.02 -3.56 -6.20
C ALA A 65 -11.63 -4.96 -6.72
N GLU A 66 -12.25 -6.00 -6.17
CA GLU A 66 -11.88 -7.40 -6.38
C GLU A 66 -11.71 -7.79 -7.86
N LYS A 67 -12.64 -7.38 -8.72
CA LYS A 67 -12.57 -7.67 -10.16
C LYS A 67 -11.31 -7.05 -10.78
N ALA A 68 -11.03 -5.79 -10.46
CA ALA A 68 -9.83 -5.10 -10.93
C ALA A 68 -8.55 -5.77 -10.40
N MET A 69 -8.50 -6.08 -9.10
CA MET A 69 -7.38 -6.80 -8.50
C MET A 69 -7.08 -8.09 -9.26
N ASN A 70 -8.07 -8.96 -9.46
CA ASN A 70 -7.86 -10.25 -10.14
C ASN A 70 -7.36 -10.05 -11.59
N LEU A 71 -7.91 -9.10 -12.33
CA LEU A 71 -7.51 -8.82 -13.71
C LEU A 71 -6.08 -8.27 -13.79
N ILE A 72 -5.71 -7.35 -12.89
CA ILE A 72 -4.35 -6.81 -12.79
C ILE A 72 -3.37 -7.93 -12.45
N GLN A 73 -3.73 -8.82 -11.53
CA GLN A 73 -2.89 -9.97 -11.18
C GLN A 73 -2.69 -10.96 -12.31
N GLU A 74 -3.67 -11.12 -13.20
CA GLU A 74 -3.52 -11.96 -14.39
C GLU A 74 -2.61 -11.31 -15.43
N LYS A 75 -2.83 -10.02 -15.74
CA LYS A 75 -2.02 -9.28 -16.72
C LYS A 75 -0.56 -9.17 -16.28
N TYR A 76 -0.32 -8.88 -15.00
CA TYR A 76 1.01 -8.64 -14.44
C TYR A 76 1.51 -9.82 -13.58
N LYS A 77 1.12 -11.06 -13.90
CA LYS A 77 1.48 -12.26 -13.14
C LYS A 77 2.98 -12.50 -12.97
N ASP A 78 3.77 -11.98 -13.91
CA ASP A 78 5.22 -12.12 -13.94
C ASP A 78 5.97 -10.92 -13.33
N VAL A 79 5.24 -9.91 -12.81
CA VAL A 79 5.82 -8.72 -12.17
C VAL A 79 5.79 -8.89 -10.65
N PRO A 80 6.93 -9.19 -9.99
CA PRO A 80 6.95 -9.61 -8.58
C PRO A 80 6.34 -8.59 -7.62
N CYS A 81 6.59 -7.29 -7.81
CA CYS A 81 6.11 -6.23 -6.92
C CYS A 81 4.59 -6.04 -6.94
N ILE A 82 3.90 -6.50 -7.99
CA ILE A 82 2.44 -6.40 -8.10
C ILE A 82 1.76 -7.56 -7.36
N ARG A 83 2.41 -8.72 -7.25
CA ARG A 83 1.82 -9.96 -6.69
C ARG A 83 1.27 -9.83 -5.26
N PRO A 84 1.95 -9.17 -4.31
CA PRO A 84 1.44 -9.01 -2.94
C PRO A 84 0.04 -8.36 -2.86
N TRP A 85 -0.29 -7.51 -3.83
CA TRP A 85 -1.56 -6.77 -3.87
C TRP A 85 -2.73 -7.60 -4.42
N GLY A 86 -2.51 -8.86 -4.79
CA GLY A 86 -3.57 -9.77 -5.27
C GLY A 86 -4.40 -10.40 -4.17
N TYR A 87 -3.95 -10.33 -2.92
CA TYR A 87 -4.56 -11.03 -1.80
C TYR A 87 -5.53 -10.12 -1.04
N ARG A 88 -6.72 -10.64 -0.74
CA ARG A 88 -7.84 -9.85 -0.20
C ARG A 88 -7.68 -9.62 1.29
N HIS A 89 -8.43 -8.63 1.80
CA HIS A 89 -8.54 -8.33 3.23
C HIS A 89 -9.98 -7.94 3.64
N ALA A 90 -11.00 -8.41 2.92
CA ALA A 90 -12.40 -7.96 3.06
C ALA A 90 -12.94 -8.08 4.50
N THR A 91 -12.57 -9.17 5.18
CA THR A 91 -12.95 -9.48 6.57
C THR A 91 -11.82 -9.26 7.57
N ALA A 92 -10.72 -8.64 7.14
CA ALA A 92 -9.45 -8.43 7.86
C ALA A 92 -8.91 -9.69 8.53
N GLU A 93 -9.51 -10.13 9.64
CA GLU A 93 -9.11 -11.29 10.42
C GLU A 93 -9.08 -12.59 9.60
N SER A 94 -10.21 -13.03 9.03
CA SER A 94 -10.29 -14.31 8.29
C SER A 94 -9.38 -14.32 7.05
N ASP A 95 -9.38 -13.21 6.31
CA ASP A 95 -8.56 -13.08 5.10
C ASP A 95 -7.06 -12.95 5.41
N GLN A 96 -6.68 -12.26 6.49
CA GLN A 96 -5.29 -12.22 6.95
C GLN A 96 -4.82 -13.63 7.31
N VAL A 97 -5.62 -14.45 8.03
CA VAL A 97 -5.28 -15.86 8.32
C VAL A 97 -4.99 -16.61 7.02
N LYS A 98 -5.94 -16.48 6.10
CA LYS A 98 -6.00 -17.29 4.89
C LYS A 98 -4.86 -16.96 3.94
N TYR A 99 -4.47 -15.69 3.87
CA TYR A 99 -3.53 -15.20 2.87
C TYR A 99 -2.16 -14.81 3.44
N HIS A 100 -1.95 -14.85 4.76
CA HIS A 100 -0.69 -14.49 5.43
C HIS A 100 0.54 -15.03 4.70
N ASN A 101 0.72 -16.36 4.67
CA ASN A 101 1.92 -16.98 4.10
C ASN A 101 2.09 -16.62 2.62
N ALA A 102 0.99 -16.59 1.87
CA ALA A 102 1.03 -16.28 0.44
C ALA A 102 1.46 -14.84 0.17
N VAL A 103 1.02 -13.89 1.00
CA VAL A 103 1.43 -12.48 0.92
C VAL A 103 2.90 -12.33 1.33
N VAL A 104 3.30 -12.93 2.45
CA VAL A 104 4.69 -12.87 2.94
C VAL A 104 5.66 -13.41 1.90
N GLU A 105 5.39 -14.61 1.35
CA GLU A 105 6.19 -15.19 0.28
C GLU A 105 6.22 -14.31 -0.98
N ALA A 106 5.10 -13.68 -1.34
CA ALA A 106 5.04 -12.77 -2.48
C ALA A 106 5.89 -11.51 -2.24
N ILE A 107 5.87 -10.96 -1.01
CA ILE A 107 6.68 -9.80 -0.63
C ILE A 107 8.16 -10.16 -0.63
N GLU A 108 8.56 -11.28 -0.03
CA GLU A 108 9.95 -11.72 -0.03
C GLU A 108 10.49 -11.95 -1.45
N ARG A 109 9.68 -12.55 -2.34
CA ARG A 109 10.03 -12.66 -3.76
C ARG A 109 10.19 -11.30 -4.43
N ALA A 110 9.32 -10.34 -4.13
CA ALA A 110 9.45 -8.98 -4.65
C ALA A 110 10.73 -8.30 -4.14
N MET A 111 11.06 -8.44 -2.85
CA MET A 111 12.27 -7.86 -2.25
C MET A 111 13.58 -8.42 -2.82
N ASN A 112 13.56 -9.64 -3.38
CA ASN A 112 14.71 -10.22 -4.09
C ASN A 112 14.92 -9.64 -5.50
N SER A 113 14.01 -8.79 -5.97
CA SER A 113 14.14 -8.04 -7.22
C SER A 113 14.63 -6.61 -6.97
N SER A 114 15.12 -5.93 -8.00
CA SER A 114 15.48 -4.50 -7.91
C SER A 114 14.21 -3.66 -7.78
N LEU A 115 13.81 -3.32 -6.55
CA LEU A 115 12.67 -2.47 -6.26
C LEU A 115 13.12 -1.02 -6.02
N ALA A 116 12.27 -0.08 -6.41
CA ALA A 116 12.38 1.29 -5.93
C ALA A 116 12.05 1.35 -4.43
N ASP A 117 12.74 2.21 -3.68
CA ASP A 117 12.62 2.29 -2.22
C ASP A 117 11.19 2.61 -1.75
N TRP A 118 10.42 3.38 -2.53
CA TRP A 118 9.03 3.69 -2.22
C TRP A 118 8.11 2.46 -2.32
N MET A 119 8.34 1.57 -3.30
CA MET A 119 7.62 0.31 -3.41
C MET A 119 8.02 -0.64 -2.27
N ALA A 120 9.32 -0.69 -1.94
CA ALA A 120 9.81 -1.50 -0.83
C ALA A 120 9.19 -1.04 0.51
N THR A 121 9.11 0.28 0.72
CA THR A 121 8.46 0.89 1.88
C THR A 121 6.99 0.47 1.98
N GLU A 122 6.23 0.60 0.89
CA GLU A 122 4.80 0.25 0.89
C GLU A 122 4.56 -1.26 1.04
N LEU A 123 5.43 -2.10 0.49
CA LEU A 123 5.39 -3.55 0.71
C LEU A 123 5.73 -3.93 2.15
N HIS A 124 6.66 -3.24 2.82
CA HIS A 124 6.92 -3.45 4.25
C HIS A 124 5.72 -3.05 5.12
N LEU A 125 5.01 -2.00 4.74
CA LEU A 125 3.75 -1.61 5.38
C LEU A 125 2.64 -2.65 5.15
N LEU A 126 2.52 -3.19 3.94
CA LEU A 126 1.62 -4.32 3.64
C LEU A 126 2.00 -5.57 4.45
N HIS A 127 3.29 -5.86 4.56
CA HIS A 127 3.80 -6.97 5.36
C HIS A 127 3.39 -6.79 6.83
N THR A 128 3.56 -5.59 7.38
CA THR A 128 3.08 -5.22 8.73
C THR A 128 1.58 -5.44 8.87
N PHE A 129 0.78 -5.05 7.87
CA PHE A 129 -0.66 -5.26 7.85
C PHE A 129 -1.05 -6.74 7.86
N PHE A 130 -0.31 -7.62 7.18
CA PHE A 130 -0.62 -9.06 7.21
C PHE A 130 -0.11 -9.75 8.47
N HIS A 131 0.90 -9.19 9.14
CA HIS A 131 1.36 -9.62 10.47
C HIS A 131 0.46 -9.08 11.61
N TRP A 132 -0.58 -8.32 11.26
CA TRP A 132 -1.54 -7.74 12.19
C TRP A 132 -2.17 -8.76 13.16
N PRO A 133 -2.52 -8.37 14.40
CA PRO A 133 -2.28 -9.18 15.59
C PRO A 133 -3.30 -10.29 15.91
N TYR A 134 -4.03 -10.83 14.93
CA TYR A 134 -4.95 -11.94 15.18
C TYR A 134 -4.28 -13.33 15.18
N HIS A 135 -3.00 -13.42 14.77
CA HIS A 135 -2.28 -14.70 14.56
C HIS A 135 -1.32 -15.13 15.65
N GLY A 136 -1.53 -14.68 16.88
CA GLY A 136 -0.72 -15.10 18.04
C GLY A 136 0.61 -14.34 18.16
N ASP A 137 1.53 -14.89 18.95
CA ASP A 137 2.90 -14.38 19.16
C ASP A 137 3.71 -14.57 17.87
N ILE A 138 3.42 -13.78 16.83
CA ILE A 138 4.33 -13.61 15.70
C ILE A 138 5.36 -12.57 16.15
N PRO A 139 6.61 -12.97 16.47
CA PRO A 139 7.62 -12.07 17.04
C PRO A 139 8.01 -10.93 16.09
N SER A 140 7.59 -10.99 14.82
CA SER A 140 8.10 -10.16 13.74
C SER A 140 7.12 -9.08 13.25
N CYS A 141 6.03 -8.74 13.96
CA CYS A 141 5.17 -7.62 13.54
C CYS A 141 5.95 -6.30 13.47
N LEU A 142 6.96 -6.15 14.34
CA LEU A 142 7.83 -4.99 14.41
C LEU A 142 8.84 -4.95 13.27
N GLU A 143 9.36 -6.09 12.82
CA GLU A 143 10.49 -6.10 11.88
C GLU A 143 10.16 -5.41 10.55
N PRO A 144 9.05 -5.71 9.84
CA PRO A 144 8.70 -4.99 8.62
C PRO A 144 8.42 -3.51 8.88
N LEU A 145 7.80 -3.16 10.02
CA LEU A 145 7.53 -1.76 10.36
C LEU A 145 8.83 -0.98 10.59
N GLU A 146 9.81 -1.57 11.29
CA GLU A 146 11.14 -0.98 11.49
C GLU A 146 11.93 -0.86 10.18
N LYS A 147 11.77 -1.81 9.25
CA LYS A 147 12.34 -1.69 7.88
C LYS A 147 11.72 -0.50 7.13
N ALA A 148 10.39 -0.33 7.17
CA ALA A 148 9.73 0.83 6.58
C ALA A 148 10.21 2.15 7.20
N LYS A 149 10.30 2.22 8.54
CA LYS A 149 10.87 3.38 9.27
C LYS A 149 12.30 3.70 8.84
N SER A 150 13.12 2.67 8.65
CA SER A 150 14.53 2.82 8.24
C SER A 150 14.65 3.39 6.84
N LEU A 151 13.84 2.92 5.89
CA LEU A 151 13.78 3.47 4.53
C LEU A 151 13.34 4.94 4.54
N ILE A 152 12.26 5.25 5.27
CA ILE A 152 11.74 6.62 5.40
C ILE A 152 12.79 7.56 6.00
N SER A 153 13.51 7.10 7.04
CA SER A 153 14.57 7.89 7.67
C SER A 153 15.76 8.14 6.75
N ALA A 154 15.98 7.26 5.76
CA ALA A 154 17.08 7.37 4.79
C ALA A 154 16.72 8.29 3.61
N ASP A 155 15.45 8.42 3.25
CA ASP A 155 14.99 9.26 2.13
C ASP A 155 13.76 10.11 2.51
N PRO A 156 13.91 11.44 2.68
CA PRO A 156 12.81 12.36 2.98
C PRO A 156 11.67 12.36 1.96
N LEU A 157 11.90 11.90 0.72
CA LEU A 157 10.83 11.75 -0.27
C LEU A 157 9.80 10.72 0.19
N LEU A 158 10.17 9.76 1.02
CA LEU A 158 9.30 8.70 1.54
C LEU A 158 8.45 9.14 2.74
N ASN A 159 8.59 10.37 3.24
CA ASN A 159 7.82 10.86 4.41
C ASN A 159 6.30 10.81 4.19
N CYS A 160 5.83 10.76 2.93
CA CYS A 160 4.41 10.55 2.62
C CYS A 160 3.85 9.20 3.12
N PHE A 161 4.71 8.26 3.52
CA PHE A 161 4.32 6.98 4.13
C PHE A 161 4.31 7.01 5.67
N GLU A 162 4.86 8.05 6.32
CA GLU A 162 4.91 8.16 7.78
C GLU A 162 3.53 8.07 8.47
N PRO A 163 2.45 8.69 7.94
CA PRO A 163 1.13 8.54 8.54
C PRO A 163 0.73 7.07 8.74
N LEU A 164 1.03 6.19 7.77
CA LEU A 164 0.72 4.76 7.87
C LEU A 164 1.60 4.05 8.89
N VAL A 165 2.88 4.44 9.02
CA VAL A 165 3.76 3.91 10.08
C VAL A 165 3.14 4.15 11.45
N TYR A 166 2.65 5.37 11.71
CA TYR A 166 2.01 5.72 12.97
C TYR A 166 0.70 4.98 13.22
N VAL A 167 -0.06 4.68 12.16
CA VAL A 167 -1.25 3.81 12.26
C VAL A 167 -0.86 2.41 12.73
N PHE A 168 0.18 1.79 12.15
CA PHE A 168 0.62 0.48 12.60
C PHE A 168 1.22 0.50 14.00
N ASP A 169 2.08 1.48 14.31
CA ASP A 169 2.70 1.66 15.62
C ASP A 169 1.64 1.81 16.73
N GLY A 170 0.63 2.67 16.50
CA GLY A 170 -0.43 2.89 17.47
C GLY A 170 -1.25 1.63 17.76
N SER A 171 -1.36 0.78 16.76
CA SER A 171 -2.12 -0.48 16.85
C SER A 171 -1.36 -1.58 17.57
N ILE A 172 -0.05 -1.68 17.32
CA ILE A 172 0.85 -2.57 18.05
C ILE A 172 0.84 -2.19 19.53
N ARG A 173 1.05 -0.90 19.87
CA ARG A 173 1.02 -0.40 21.25
C ARG A 173 -0.29 -0.73 21.96
N ARG A 174 -1.42 -0.50 21.31
CA ARG A 174 -2.73 -0.82 21.86
C ARG A 174 -2.85 -2.32 22.19
N ARG A 175 -2.35 -3.22 21.33
CA ARG A 175 -2.33 -4.67 21.57
C ARG A 175 -1.46 -5.03 22.77
N GLU A 176 -0.30 -4.39 22.90
CA GLU A 176 0.64 -4.58 24.01
C GLU A 176 0.15 -3.97 25.34
N GLY A 177 -1.05 -3.38 25.36
CA GLY A 177 -1.67 -2.79 26.55
C GLY A 177 -1.35 -1.31 26.76
N ASP A 178 -0.50 -0.71 25.92
CA ASP A 178 -0.23 0.73 25.90
C ASP A 178 -1.27 1.48 25.06
N ALA A 179 -2.52 1.48 25.52
CA ALA A 179 -3.61 2.16 24.84
C ALA A 179 -3.39 3.68 24.71
N LYS A 180 -2.70 4.30 25.68
CA LYS A 180 -2.40 5.74 25.65
C LYS A 180 -1.34 6.08 24.62
N GLY A 181 -0.23 5.35 24.58
CA GLY A 181 0.78 5.51 23.53
C GLY A 181 0.20 5.18 22.16
N GLY A 182 -0.70 4.21 22.08
CA GLY A 182 -1.47 3.91 20.87
C GLY A 182 -2.24 5.13 20.35
N LEU A 183 -3.01 5.81 21.22
CA LEU A 183 -3.75 7.01 20.87
C LEU A 183 -2.83 8.15 20.41
N VAL A 184 -1.71 8.37 21.11
CA VAL A 184 -0.72 9.40 20.74
C VAL A 184 -0.14 9.13 19.35
N ALA A 185 0.18 7.87 19.04
CA ALA A 185 0.67 7.50 17.71
C ALA A 185 -0.38 7.77 16.64
N TYR A 186 -1.65 7.39 16.84
CA TYR A 186 -2.72 7.68 15.88
C TYR A 186 -2.91 9.18 15.64
N GLN A 187 -2.89 9.99 16.71
CA GLN A 187 -2.98 11.45 16.59
C GLN A 187 -1.83 12.01 15.76
N ARG A 188 -0.61 11.53 16.00
CA ARG A 188 0.56 11.96 15.23
C ARG A 188 0.45 11.60 13.75
N GLY A 189 -0.03 10.40 13.43
CA GLY A 189 -0.27 9.98 12.05
C GLY A 189 -1.31 10.86 11.36
N LEU A 190 -2.37 11.25 12.08
CA LEU A 190 -3.40 12.16 11.56
C LEU A 190 -2.82 13.55 11.27
N GLU A 191 -2.08 14.15 12.21
CA GLU A 191 -1.44 15.47 12.03
C GLU A 191 -0.57 15.50 10.77
N LEU A 192 0.23 14.46 10.54
CA LEU A 192 1.11 14.35 9.38
C LEU A 192 0.36 14.15 8.06
N SER A 193 -0.85 13.60 8.10
CA SER A 193 -1.69 13.42 6.90
C SER A 193 -2.41 14.70 6.46
N GLU A 194 -2.49 15.69 7.36
CA GLU A 194 -3.15 16.98 7.11
C GLU A 194 -2.19 18.09 6.65
N THR A 195 -0.88 17.85 6.73
CA THR A 195 0.20 18.73 6.23
C THR A 195 0.61 18.43 4.80
#